data_AF-A0A4Q3AER7-F1
#
_entry.id   AF-A0A4Q3AER7-F1
#
_cell.length_a   1.000
_cell.length_b   1.000
_cell.length_c   1.000
_cell.angle_alpha   90.00
_cell.angle_beta   90.00
_cell.angle_gamma   90.00
#
_symmetry.space_group_name_H-M   'P 1'
#
loop_
_entity.id
_entity.type
_entity.pdbx_description
1 polymer ?
#
loop_
_entity_poly.entity_id
_entity_poly.type
_entity_poly.pdbx_seq_one_letter_code
_entity_poly.pdbx_strand_id
1 'polypeptide(L)' 'MKLPFTYAPLSIDVNGKSWCRFSLATYDIEEQTALDFMMIEDWCIEHFGDEDKQGRWKCSGWAFWFKDPNDAFQFKLRWM' A
#
# COMPACT_ATOMS: atom_id res chain seq x y z
N MET A 1 11.32 -8.49 7.10
CA MET A 1 10.72 -9.38 6.08
C MET A 1 10.50 -8.53 4.84
N LYS A 2 11.01 -8.95 3.68
CA LYS A 2 10.73 -8.28 2.40
C LYS A 2 9.53 -8.97 1.77
N LEU A 3 8.52 -8.21 1.38
CA LEU A 3 7.28 -8.75 0.82
C LEU A 3 7.27 -8.55 -0.70
N PRO A 4 6.68 -9.48 -1.47
CA PRO A 4 6.70 -9.41 -2.91
C PRO A 4 5.70 -8.34 -3.39
N PHE A 5 6.15 -7.08 -3.47
CA PHE A 5 5.33 -5.99 -3.99
C PHE A 5 5.57 -5.76 -5.49
N THR A 6 4.49 -5.48 -6.20
CA THR A 6 4.53 -4.80 -7.50
C THR A 6 4.32 -3.30 -7.27
N TYR A 7 5.19 -2.47 -7.84
CA TYR A 7 5.12 -1.01 -7.72
C TYR A 7 4.73 -0.35 -9.05
N ALA A 8 3.69 0.46 -9.02
CA ALA A 8 3.25 1.26 -10.15
C ALA A 8 3.27 2.75 -9.76
N PRO A 9 4.25 3.54 -10.24
CA PRO A 9 4.25 4.98 -10.02
C PRO A 9 3.08 5.64 -10.77
N LEU A 10 2.44 6.62 -10.13
CA LEU A 10 1.40 7.47 -10.76
C LEU A 10 0.21 6.70 -11.37
N SER A 11 -0.27 5.68 -10.66
CA SER A 11 -1.54 5.03 -10.95
C SER A 11 -2.71 6.00 -10.75
N ILE A 12 -3.63 6.05 -11.71
CA ILE A 12 -4.83 6.86 -11.63
C ILE A 12 -5.91 6.08 -10.87
N ASP A 13 -6.53 6.69 -9.85
CA ASP A 13 -7.69 6.10 -9.18
C ASP A 13 -8.99 6.34 -9.97
N VAL A 14 -10.09 5.74 -9.50
CA VAL A 14 -11.42 5.85 -10.13
C VAL A 14 -11.95 7.29 -10.25
N ASN A 15 -11.36 8.25 -9.52
CA ASN A 15 -11.73 9.67 -9.56
C ASN A 15 -10.73 10.51 -10.38
N GLY A 16 -9.80 9.90 -11.11
CA GLY A 16 -8.82 10.61 -11.92
C GLY A 16 -7.63 11.17 -11.15
N LYS A 17 -7.45 10.84 -9.86
CA LYS A 17 -6.32 11.33 -9.05
C LYS A 17 -5.11 10.42 -9.23
N SER A 18 -3.92 11.00 -9.26
CA SER A 18 -2.65 10.26 -9.33
C SER A 18 -2.20 9.79 -7.95
N TRP A 19 -1.76 8.54 -7.87
CA TRP A 19 -1.31 7.87 -6.65
C TRP A 19 -0.12 6.95 -6.96
N CYS A 20 0.78 6.76 -6.01
CA CYS A 20 1.74 5.66 -6.04
C CYS A 20 1.06 4.39 -5.52
N ARG A 21 1.10 3.29 -6.29
CA ARG A 21 0.43 2.03 -5.93
C ARG A 21 1.44 0.92 -5.66
N PHE A 22 1.25 0.22 -4.56
CA PHE A 22 1.98 -1.00 -4.20
C PHE A 22 0.98 -2.14 -4.09
N SER A 23 1.05 -3.15 -4.96
CA SER A 23 0.18 -4.34 -4.85
C SER A 23 0.97 -5.53 -4.36
N LEU A 24 0.47 -6.16 -3.30
CA LEU A 24 1.02 -7.40 -2.78
C LEU A 24 0.82 -8.49 -3.84
N ALA A 25 1.88 -9.20 -4.21
CA ALA A 25 1.78 -10.28 -5.18
C ALA A 25 1.08 -11.48 -4.54
N THR A 26 -0.14 -11.75 -5.01
CA THR A 26 -0.92 -12.91 -4.57
C THR A 26 -0.48 -14.15 -5.36
N TYR A 27 0.68 -14.70 -5.04
CA TYR A 27 1.05 -16.04 -5.50
C TYR A 27 0.52 -17.04 -4.48
N ASP A 28 -0.56 -17.74 -4.85
CA ASP A 28 -1.26 -18.79 -4.10
C ASP A 28 -1.58 -18.48 -2.62
N ILE A 29 -2.88 -18.32 -2.35
CA ILE A 29 -3.43 -17.88 -1.07
C ILE A 29 -3.30 -19.02 -0.05
N GLU A 30 -2.19 -19.04 0.68
CA GLU A 30 -2.11 -19.62 2.02
C GLU A 30 -2.18 -18.47 3.04
N GLU A 31 -2.76 -18.72 4.22
CA GLU A 31 -3.16 -17.78 5.29
C GLU A 31 -2.17 -16.65 5.64
N GLN A 32 -0.91 -16.82 5.28
CA GLN A 32 0.19 -15.87 5.48
C GLN A 32 -0.09 -14.49 4.86
N THR A 33 -0.81 -14.43 3.74
CA THR A 33 -1.12 -13.17 3.04
C THR A 33 -2.05 -12.24 3.82
N ALA A 34 -2.98 -12.78 4.61
CA ALA A 34 -3.91 -11.98 5.41
C ALA A 34 -3.21 -11.33 6.61
N LEU A 35 -2.33 -12.09 7.29
CA LEU A 35 -1.55 -11.56 8.40
C LEU A 35 -0.57 -10.48 7.94
N ASP A 36 0.14 -10.72 6.83
CA ASP A 36 1.04 -9.73 6.24
C ASP A 36 0.27 -8.45 5.89
N PHE A 37 -0.93 -8.59 5.31
CA PHE A 37 -1.77 -7.45 4.98
C PHE A 37 -2.15 -6.62 6.21
N MET A 38 -2.63 -7.28 7.28
CA MET A 38 -2.95 -6.60 8.54
C MET A 38 -1.73 -5.90 9.14
N MET A 39 -0.56 -6.55 9.13
CA MET A 39 0.68 -5.94 9.62
C MET A 39 1.10 -4.70 8.82
N ILE A 40 0.88 -4.71 7.51
CA ILE A 40 1.16 -3.55 6.65
C ILE A 40 0.15 -2.43 6.90
N GLU A 41 -1.12 -2.78 7.07
CA GLU A 41 -2.21 -1.84 7.37
C GLU A 41 -1.99 -1.14 8.70
N ASP A 42 -1.71 -1.90 9.77
CA ASP A 42 -1.37 -1.36 11.10
C ASP A 42 -0.17 -0.41 11.02
N TRP A 43 0.89 -0.79 10.29
CA TRP A 43 2.05 0.08 10.10
C TRP A 43 1.69 1.39 9.38
N CYS A 44 0.81 1.33 8.37
CA CYS A 44 0.34 2.53 7.67
C CYS A 44 -0.47 3.44 8.61
N ILE A 45 -1.34 2.87 9.45
CA ILE A 45 -2.11 3.63 10.45
C ILE A 45 -1.17 4.32 11.43
N GLU A 46 -0.18 3.61 11.96
CA GLU A 46 0.80 4.17 12.90
C GLU A 46 1.64 5.32 12.32
N HIS A 47 2.00 5.25 11.04
CA HIS A 47 2.95 6.20 10.43
C HIS A 47 2.27 7.35 9.68
N PHE A 48 1.08 7.10 9.12
CA PHE A 48 0.39 8.04 8.24
C PHE A 48 -0.97 8.48 8.76
N GLY A 49 -1.44 7.89 9.87
CA GLY A 49 -2.78 8.10 10.44
C GLY A 49 -3.83 7.21 9.79
N ASP A 50 -5.09 7.41 10.17
CA ASP A 50 -6.22 6.63 9.65
C ASP A 50 -6.33 6.67 8.12
N GLU A 51 -6.86 5.58 7.57
CA GLU A 51 -7.15 5.48 6.14
C GLU A 51 -8.17 6.56 5.71
N ASP A 52 -7.84 7.32 4.67
CA ASP A 52 -8.79 8.25 4.06
C ASP A 52 -8.68 8.17 2.53
N LYS A 53 -9.79 7.74 1.90
CA LYS A 53 -9.89 7.58 0.44
C LYS A 53 -9.68 8.90 -0.33
N GLN A 54 -9.81 10.05 0.33
CA GLN A 54 -9.47 11.38 -0.21
C GLN A 54 -8.16 11.94 0.34
N GLY A 55 -7.61 11.30 1.37
CA GLY A 55 -6.49 11.75 2.18
C GLY A 55 -5.14 11.29 1.67
N ARG A 56 -4.27 10.94 2.62
CA ARG A 56 -2.82 10.71 2.41
C ARG A 56 -2.51 9.33 1.83
N TRP A 57 -3.21 8.31 2.33
CA TRP A 57 -3.09 6.93 1.89
C TRP A 57 -4.44 6.21 1.93
N LYS A 58 -4.58 5.14 1.16
CA LYS A 58 -5.73 4.24 1.19
C LYS A 58 -5.35 2.79 0.90
N CYS A 59 -6.15 1.85 1.36
CA CYS A 59 -6.04 0.44 1.00
C CYS A 59 -7.24 0.04 0.13
N SER A 60 -7.02 -0.79 -0.89
CA SER A 60 -8.11 -1.29 -1.73
C SER A 60 -7.72 -2.62 -2.36
N GLY A 61 -8.42 -3.68 -1.98
CA GLY A 61 -8.00 -5.04 -2.30
C GLY A 61 -6.61 -5.32 -1.71
N TRP A 62 -5.74 -5.96 -2.47
CA TRP A 62 -4.36 -6.25 -2.06
C TRP A 62 -3.36 -5.14 -2.40
N ALA A 63 -3.82 -3.88 -2.41
CA ALA A 63 -3.01 -2.75 -2.80
C ALA A 63 -3.09 -1.57 -1.83
N PHE A 64 -1.93 -0.96 -1.61
CA PHE A 64 -1.74 0.25 -0.82
C PHE A 64 -1.44 1.41 -1.76
N TRP A 65 -2.08 2.54 -1.52
CA TRP A 65 -2.04 3.70 -2.39
C TRP A 65 -1.60 4.91 -1.59
N PHE A 66 -0.59 5.64 -2.07
CA PHE A 66 -0.02 6.82 -1.42
C PHE A 66 -0.10 8.03 -2.35
N LYS A 67 -0.58 9.16 -1.82
CA LYS A 67 -0.71 10.40 -2.58
C LYS A 67 0.59 11.20 -2.60
N ASP A 68 1.32 11.18 -1.48
CA ASP A 68 2.62 11.82 -1.36
C ASP A 68 3.75 10.86 -1.81
N PRO A 69 4.61 11.27 -2.77
CA PRO A 69 5.76 10.47 -3.17
C PRO A 69 6.73 10.12 -2.03
N ASN A 70 6.82 10.95 -0.98
CA ASN A 70 7.68 10.69 0.18
C ASN A 70 7.14 9.53 1.02
N ASP A 71 5.82 9.41 1.19
CA ASP A 71 5.21 8.30 1.92
C ASP A 71 5.38 7.00 1.14
N ALA A 72 5.18 7.06 -0.18
CA ALA A 72 5.45 5.96 -1.08
C ALA A 72 6.92 5.49 -0.98
N PHE A 73 7.85 6.44 -0.86
CA PHE A 73 9.26 6.13 -0.68
C PHE A 73 9.56 5.48 0.67
N GLN A 74 8.98 5.98 1.78
CA GLN A 74 9.13 5.38 3.09
C GLN A 74 8.55 3.96 3.13
N PHE A 75 7.37 3.75 2.54
CA PHE A 75 6.75 2.44 2.40
C PHE A 75 7.66 1.49 1.62
N LYS A 76 8.19 1.95 0.47
CA LYS A 76 9.12 1.18 -0.36
C LYS A 76 10.37 0.75 0.41
N LEU A 77 10.99 1.66 1.16
CA LEU A 77 12.19 1.36 1.95
C LEU A 77 11.95 0.29 3.03
N ARG A 78 10.74 0.25 3.60
CA ARG A 78 10.40 -0.68 4.67
C ARG A 78 10.17 -2.10 4.17
N TRP A 79 9.52 -2.23 3.00
CA TRP A 79 8.93 -3.49 2.56
C TRP A 79 9.55 -4.10 1.29
N MET A 80 10.36 -3.36 0.52
CA MET A 80 11.05 -3.83 -0.72
C MET A 80 12.56 -3.99 -0.54
#